data_AF-A0A1Q2HTD1-F1
#
_entry.id   AF-A0A1Q2HTD1-F1
#
_cell.length_a   1.000
_cell.length_b   1.000
_cell.length_c   1.000
_cell.angle_alpha   90.00
_cell.angle_beta   90.00
_cell.angle_gamma   90.00
#
_symmetry.space_group_name_H-M   'P 1'
#
loop_
_entity.id
_entity.type
_entity.pdbx_description
1 polymer ?
#
loop_
_entity_poly.entity_id
_entity_poly.type
_entity_poly.pdbx_seq_one_letter_code
_entity_poly.pdbx_strand_id
1 'polypeptide(L)'
;MHMKLNTWLTSGFSARGDHSDAANWLVWFPAQIDSLTAGPLKGDSESVPFFLTPKTSAVSGGGADIVLLGVPLGDLDRAQGNWRFNDRSGAGTDVRSVESLDEVAGLMGTDFAHRTDGTAVVQLRGQFPIEQIQVVAGQHRAATKRAIEVLRGVESDFDGERQFHTMPELFPDEA
;
A
#
# COMPACT_ATOMS: atom_id res chain seq x y z
N MET A 1 -7.49 -14.78 -12.68
CA MET A 1 -6.42 -15.57 -12.01
C MET A 1 -6.43 -15.18 -10.54
N HIS A 2 -6.48 -16.13 -9.60
CA HIS A 2 -6.49 -15.78 -8.17
C HIS A 2 -5.08 -15.36 -7.75
N MET A 3 -4.92 -14.11 -7.35
CA MET A 3 -3.64 -13.56 -6.90
C MET A 3 -3.25 -14.19 -5.56
N LYS A 4 -2.02 -14.73 -5.47
CA LYS A 4 -1.46 -15.24 -4.21
C LYS A 4 -0.73 -14.11 -3.49
N LEU A 5 -1.20 -13.74 -2.31
CA LEU A 5 -0.55 -12.77 -1.43
C LEU A 5 0.52 -13.47 -0.58
N ASN A 6 1.76 -12.97 -0.60
CA ASN A 6 2.81 -13.36 0.32
C ASN A 6 3.07 -12.20 1.28
N THR A 7 3.05 -12.48 2.59
CA THR A 7 3.13 -11.45 3.64
C THR A 7 4.17 -11.81 4.69
N TRP A 8 4.99 -10.84 5.05
CA TRP A 8 5.93 -10.91 6.16
C TRP A 8 5.31 -10.20 7.36
N LEU A 9 4.73 -11.01 8.26
CA LEU A 9 3.87 -10.53 9.35
C LEU A 9 4.59 -9.55 10.30
N THR A 10 5.90 -9.64 10.45
CA THR A 10 6.67 -8.77 11.36
C THR A 10 6.81 -7.34 10.84
N SER A 11 7.02 -7.16 9.54
CA SER A 11 7.21 -5.85 8.90
C SER A 11 5.92 -5.29 8.29
N GLY A 12 4.91 -6.13 8.06
CA GLY A 12 3.73 -5.77 7.28
C GLY A 12 4.01 -5.65 5.78
N PHE A 13 5.19 -6.06 5.31
CA PHE A 13 5.52 -6.11 3.90
C PHE A 13 4.72 -7.23 3.22
N SER A 14 4.22 -6.95 2.03
CA SER A 14 3.51 -7.93 1.21
C SER A 14 3.88 -7.82 -0.26
N ALA A 15 3.78 -8.93 -0.99
CA ALA A 15 3.95 -8.97 -2.42
C ALA A 15 2.92 -9.88 -3.10
N ARG A 16 2.63 -9.59 -4.36
CA ARG A 16 1.85 -10.44 -5.27
C ARG A 16 2.76 -11.53 -5.83
N GLY A 17 2.60 -12.76 -5.37
CA GLY A 17 3.45 -13.86 -5.85
C GLY A 17 4.90 -13.65 -5.42
N ASP A 18 5.83 -13.52 -6.35
CA ASP A 18 7.25 -13.44 -6.00
C ASP A 18 7.63 -12.08 -5.40
N HIS A 19 8.31 -12.11 -4.26
CA HIS A 19 8.83 -10.95 -3.55
C HIS A 19 10.23 -10.53 -4.00
N SER A 20 10.92 -11.36 -4.80
CA SER A 20 12.24 -11.02 -5.32
C SER A 20 12.18 -9.91 -6.39
N ASP A 21 11.00 -9.74 -6.99
CA ASP A 21 10.70 -8.72 -7.99
C ASP A 21 9.95 -7.54 -7.37
N ALA A 22 10.55 -6.35 -7.43
CA ALA A 22 9.96 -5.11 -6.91
C ALA A 22 8.63 -4.76 -7.57
N ALA A 23 8.38 -5.20 -8.81
CA ALA A 23 7.11 -4.99 -9.51
C ALA A 23 5.92 -5.59 -8.74
N ASN A 24 6.16 -6.64 -7.97
CA ASN A 24 5.14 -7.37 -7.24
C ASN A 24 4.94 -6.85 -5.82
N TRP A 25 5.79 -5.95 -5.33
CA TRP A 25 5.68 -5.41 -3.98
C TRP A 25 4.41 -4.60 -3.84
N LEU A 26 3.65 -4.85 -2.79
CA LEU A 26 2.43 -4.10 -2.50
C LEU A 26 2.78 -2.88 -1.67
N VAL A 27 2.31 -1.73 -2.14
CA VAL A 27 2.29 -0.50 -1.38
C VAL A 27 0.86 -0.15 -0.99
N TRP A 28 0.71 0.44 0.19
CA TRP A 28 -0.54 0.53 0.91
C TRP A 28 -0.94 1.98 1.15
N PHE A 29 -2.13 2.35 0.75
CA PHE A 29 -2.76 3.60 1.16
C PHE A 29 -3.71 3.34 2.34
N PRO A 30 -3.46 3.91 3.52
CA PRO A 30 -4.40 3.83 4.64
C PRO A 30 -5.58 4.78 4.38
N ALA A 31 -6.79 4.23 4.31
CA ALA A 31 -8.02 4.99 4.15
C ALA A 31 -8.89 4.87 5.41
N GLN A 32 -9.42 6.00 5.86
CA GLN A 32 -10.51 6.00 6.84
C GLN A 32 -11.76 5.43 6.19
N ILE A 33 -12.37 4.43 6.81
CA ILE A 33 -13.46 3.70 6.19
C ILE A 33 -14.70 4.57 5.94
N ASP A 34 -14.94 5.54 6.83
CA ASP A 34 -16.04 6.49 6.74
C ASP A 34 -15.84 7.52 5.63
N SER A 35 -14.60 7.76 5.20
CA SER A 35 -14.27 8.65 4.08
C SER A 35 -13.99 7.90 2.77
N LEU A 36 -14.04 6.57 2.79
CA LEU A 36 -13.83 5.76 1.60
C LEU A 36 -14.97 5.99 0.61
N THR A 37 -14.63 6.41 -0.59
CA THR A 37 -15.59 6.63 -1.69
C THR A 37 -15.11 5.92 -2.95
N ALA A 38 -16.00 5.77 -3.93
CA ALA A 38 -15.65 5.27 -5.26
C ALA A 38 -14.87 6.29 -6.12
N GLY A 39 -14.58 7.48 -5.60
CA GLY A 39 -13.79 8.49 -6.30
C GLY A 39 -12.28 8.26 -6.13
N PRO A 40 -11.45 9.04 -6.86
CA PRO A 40 -10.00 8.91 -6.76
C PRO A 40 -9.52 9.27 -5.35
N LEU A 41 -8.49 8.56 -4.91
CA LEU A 41 -7.80 8.79 -3.65
C LEU A 41 -7.07 10.13 -3.71
N LYS A 42 -7.14 10.86 -2.60
CA LYS A 42 -6.50 12.14 -2.41
C LYS A 42 -5.59 12.06 -1.19
N GLY A 43 -4.36 12.52 -1.32
CA GLY A 43 -3.48 12.74 -0.19
C GLY A 43 -3.76 14.07 0.48
N ASP A 44 -3.25 14.24 1.69
CA ASP A 44 -3.30 15.51 2.43
C ASP A 44 -2.38 16.60 1.85
N SER A 45 -1.62 16.27 0.81
CA SER A 45 -0.66 17.15 0.11
C SER A 45 -0.89 17.11 -1.41
N GLU A 46 -0.05 17.79 -2.19
CA GLU A 46 -0.01 17.64 -3.66
C GLU A 46 0.29 16.19 -4.12
N SER A 47 0.65 15.31 -3.18
CA SER A 47 0.91 13.89 -3.41
C SER A 47 0.08 12.96 -2.52
N VAL A 48 -0.25 11.78 -3.05
CA VAL A 48 -0.87 10.64 -2.36
C VAL A 48 0.24 9.71 -1.86
N PRO A 49 0.39 9.52 -0.53
CA PRO A 49 1.42 8.64 0.02
C PRO A 49 0.92 7.19 0.14
N PHE A 50 1.66 6.27 -0.47
CA PHE A 50 1.52 4.83 -0.27
C PHE A 50 2.72 4.30 0.52
N PHE A 51 2.49 3.36 1.43
CA PHE A 51 3.51 2.83 2.33
C PHE A 51 3.82 1.39 1.98
N LEU A 52 5.09 1.05 1.89
CA LEU A 52 5.52 -0.34 1.64
C LEU A 52 5.28 -1.23 2.88
N THR A 53 5.35 -0.65 4.08
CA THR A 53 5.23 -1.31 5.38
C THR A 53 4.32 -0.46 6.29
N PRO A 54 3.01 -0.76 6.34
CA PRO A 54 2.04 0.10 7.03
C PRO A 54 2.11 0.01 8.57
N LYS A 55 2.86 -0.98 9.11
CA LYS A 55 2.86 -1.39 10.52
C LYS A 55 3.47 -0.41 11.54
N THR A 56 4.08 0.69 11.10
CA THR A 56 5.03 1.45 11.94
C THR A 56 4.64 2.89 12.26
N SER A 57 4.06 3.67 11.34
CA SER A 57 3.61 5.04 11.67
C SER A 57 2.38 5.56 10.93
N ALA A 58 2.01 4.95 9.80
CA ALA A 58 0.92 5.44 8.96
C ALA A 58 -0.47 5.04 9.48
N VAL A 59 -0.54 3.95 10.25
CA VAL A 59 -1.80 3.36 10.74
C VAL A 59 -2.01 3.61 12.23
N SER A 60 -0.95 3.90 12.99
CA SER A 60 -0.99 4.10 14.44
C SER A 60 -1.82 5.32 14.87
N GLY A 61 -2.12 6.26 13.96
CA GLY A 61 -2.92 7.45 14.26
C GLY A 61 -4.43 7.34 13.95
N GLY A 62 -4.90 6.34 13.20
CA GLY A 62 -6.26 6.37 12.66
C GLY A 62 -7.29 5.41 13.27
N GLY A 63 -6.93 4.71 14.34
CA GLY A 63 -7.86 3.89 15.12
C GLY A 63 -8.40 2.66 14.38
N ALA A 64 -9.41 2.01 14.97
CA ALA A 64 -10.00 0.75 14.48
C ALA A 64 -10.74 0.86 13.14
N ASP A 65 -10.87 2.06 12.57
CA ASP A 65 -11.68 2.35 11.39
C ASP A 65 -10.85 2.57 10.10
N ILE A 66 -9.58 2.18 10.11
CA ILE A 66 -8.73 2.17 8.90
C ILE A 66 -8.92 0.86 8.09
N VAL A 67 -8.88 1.01 6.76
CA VAL A 67 -8.58 -0.07 5.82
C VAL A 67 -7.34 0.26 4.98
N LEU A 68 -6.57 -0.75 4.64
CA LEU A 68 -5.38 -0.63 3.78
C LEU A 68 -5.75 -0.97 2.33
N LEU A 69 -5.49 -0.04 1.42
CA LEU A 69 -5.71 -0.20 -0.02
C LEU A 69 -4.36 -0.47 -0.71
N GLY A 70 -4.19 -1.68 -1.24
CA GLY A 70 -2.93 -2.18 -1.79
C GLY A 70 -2.89 -2.18 -3.31
N VAL A 71 -1.76 -1.73 -3.86
CA VAL A 71 -1.44 -1.78 -5.30
C VAL A 71 -0.04 -2.34 -5.50
N PRO A 72 0.19 -3.24 -6.47
CA PRO A 72 1.53 -3.65 -6.86
C PRO A 72 2.33 -2.47 -7.45
N LEU A 73 3.58 -2.31 -7.02
CA LEU A 73 4.41 -1.19 -7.43
C LEU A 73 4.65 -1.13 -8.95
N GLY A 74 4.76 -2.28 -9.61
CA GLY A 74 4.91 -2.34 -11.07
C GLY A 74 3.65 -1.91 -11.83
N ASP A 75 2.47 -2.03 -11.21
CA ASP A 75 1.22 -1.56 -11.81
C ASP A 75 1.04 -0.05 -11.57
N LEU A 76 1.54 0.48 -10.44
CA LEU A 76 1.66 1.94 -10.23
C LEU A 76 2.59 2.60 -11.25
N ASP A 77 3.76 2.01 -11.48
CA ASP A 77 4.75 2.52 -12.42
C ASP A 77 4.20 2.62 -13.85
N ARG A 78 3.47 1.59 -14.30
CA ARG A 78 2.79 1.58 -15.61
C ARG A 78 1.67 2.60 -15.72
N ALA A 79 0.93 2.82 -14.63
CA ALA A 79 -0.24 3.68 -14.64
C ALA A 79 0.11 5.17 -14.59
N GLN A 80 1.19 5.55 -13.91
CA GLN A 80 1.52 6.94 -13.63
C GLN A 80 3.03 7.10 -13.41
N GLY A 81 3.82 7.42 -14.44
CA GLY A 81 5.26 7.73 -14.34
C GLY A 81 5.60 9.03 -13.57
N ASN A 82 4.80 9.39 -12.57
CA ASN A 82 4.91 10.58 -11.72
C ASN A 82 4.89 10.17 -10.24
N TRP A 83 5.76 9.25 -9.87
CA TRP A 83 5.91 8.76 -8.51
C TRP A 83 7.37 8.84 -8.07
N ARG A 84 7.57 8.92 -6.75
CA ARG A 84 8.89 8.89 -6.12
C ARG A 84 8.89 7.89 -4.98
N PHE A 85 9.78 6.91 -5.04
CA PHE A 85 10.09 6.04 -3.92
C PHE A 85 11.02 6.77 -2.96
N ASN A 86 10.78 6.67 -1.66
CA ASN A 86 11.72 7.08 -0.63
C ASN A 86 11.97 5.90 0.32
N ASP A 87 13.23 5.67 0.69
CA ASP A 87 13.62 4.55 1.58
C ASP A 87 13.12 4.68 3.04
N ARG A 88 12.49 5.81 3.39
CA ARG A 88 11.87 6.08 4.69
C ARG A 88 10.81 7.19 4.62
N SER A 89 9.86 7.22 5.55
CA SER A 89 8.90 8.32 5.70
C SER A 89 9.52 9.44 6.54
N GLY A 90 9.79 10.61 5.96
CA GLY A 90 10.14 11.80 6.75
C GLY A 90 11.22 12.71 6.17
N ALA A 91 11.34 13.91 6.77
CA ALA A 91 12.18 15.04 6.36
C ALA A 91 13.66 14.95 6.80
N GLY A 92 14.20 13.74 6.91
CA GLY A 92 15.62 13.54 7.21
C GLY A 92 16.49 13.94 6.02
N THR A 93 17.68 14.49 6.25
CA THR A 93 18.58 14.94 5.17
C THR A 93 19.12 13.82 4.28
N ASP A 94 19.12 12.58 4.79
CA ASP A 94 19.70 11.42 4.11
C ASP A 94 18.64 10.49 3.47
N VAL A 95 17.45 11.02 3.16
CA VAL A 95 16.44 10.22 2.44
C VAL A 95 16.96 9.99 1.02
N ARG A 96 17.08 8.71 0.65
CA ARG A 96 17.41 8.34 -0.73
C ARG A 96 16.12 8.08 -1.47
N SER A 97 16.06 8.54 -2.71
CA SER A 97 14.86 8.44 -3.54
C SER A 97 15.18 7.96 -4.94
N VAL A 98 14.26 7.19 -5.50
CA VAL A 98 14.32 6.72 -6.89
C VAL A 98 12.97 6.96 -7.56
N GLU A 99 12.98 7.13 -8.88
CA GLU A 99 11.79 7.32 -9.70
C GLU A 99 11.68 6.22 -10.79
N SER A 100 12.42 5.12 -10.60
CA SER A 100 12.40 3.94 -11.48
C SER A 100 12.31 2.65 -10.66
N LEU A 101 11.47 1.73 -11.13
CA LEU A 101 11.28 0.41 -10.51
C LEU A 101 12.57 -0.40 -10.42
N ASP A 102 13.43 -0.31 -11.44
CA ASP A 102 14.70 -1.06 -11.52
C ASP A 102 15.67 -0.66 -10.40
N GLU A 103 15.56 0.56 -9.88
CA GLU A 103 16.42 1.09 -8.84
C GLU A 103 15.89 0.83 -7.43
N VAL A 104 14.59 0.51 -7.28
CA VAL A 104 13.94 0.30 -5.97
C VAL A 104 14.58 -0.87 -5.22
N ALA A 105 14.80 -2.01 -5.90
CA ALA A 105 15.40 -3.18 -5.26
C ALA A 105 16.82 -2.87 -4.74
N GLY A 106 17.62 -2.13 -5.52
CA GLY A 106 18.96 -1.70 -5.13
C GLY A 106 18.96 -0.70 -3.97
N LEU A 107 17.98 0.20 -3.93
CA LEU A 107 17.82 1.18 -2.85
C LEU A 107 17.51 0.51 -1.50
N MET A 108 16.62 -0.49 -1.54
CA MET A 108 16.09 -1.17 -0.35
C MET A 108 17.02 -2.28 0.17
N GLY A 109 17.77 -2.91 -0.73
CA GLY A 109 18.59 -4.07 -0.41
C GLY A 109 17.78 -5.34 -0.17
N THR A 110 18.48 -6.46 -0.04
CA THR A 110 17.87 -7.81 -0.02
C THR A 110 17.15 -8.18 1.28
N ASP A 111 17.44 -7.49 2.38
CA ASP A 111 16.89 -7.81 3.71
C ASP A 111 15.68 -6.93 4.09
N PHE A 112 15.22 -6.07 3.18
CA PHE A 112 14.19 -5.08 3.53
C PHE A 112 12.87 -5.69 4.00
N ALA A 113 12.43 -6.83 3.45
CA ALA A 113 11.21 -7.51 3.88
C ALA A 113 11.21 -7.86 5.39
N HIS A 114 12.38 -7.91 6.02
CA HIS A 114 12.58 -8.22 7.44
C HIS A 114 12.87 -6.99 8.31
N ARG A 115 13.03 -5.81 7.71
CA ARG A 115 13.29 -4.56 8.43
C ARG A 115 12.04 -4.09 9.16
N THR A 116 12.20 -3.78 10.44
CA THR A 116 11.12 -3.35 11.35
C THR A 116 11.06 -1.83 11.53
N ASP A 117 12.01 -1.10 10.97
CA ASP A 117 12.23 0.34 11.17
C ASP A 117 11.77 1.23 10.00
N GLY A 118 11.63 0.66 8.80
CA GLY A 118 11.56 1.44 7.56
C GLY A 118 10.15 1.55 6.99
N THR A 119 9.50 2.69 7.20
CA THR A 119 8.30 3.17 6.48
C THR A 119 8.67 3.65 5.08
N ALA A 120 9.14 2.77 4.20
CA ALA A 120 9.38 3.20 2.82
C ALA A 120 8.07 3.69 2.20
N VAL A 121 8.14 4.83 1.50
CA VAL A 121 6.95 5.54 1.02
C VAL A 121 7.08 5.82 -0.46
N VAL A 122 6.04 5.48 -1.19
CA VAL A 122 5.83 5.87 -2.58
C VAL A 122 4.91 7.08 -2.58
N GLN A 123 5.41 8.19 -3.08
CA GLN A 123 4.63 9.41 -3.24
C GLN A 123 4.20 9.56 -4.69
N LEU A 124 2.89 9.48 -4.94
CA LEU A 124 2.29 9.71 -6.24
C LEU A 124 1.83 11.16 -6.34
N ARG A 125 2.24 11.89 -7.39
CA ARG A 125 1.81 13.28 -7.57
C ARG A 125 0.38 13.32 -8.13
N GLY A 126 -0.48 14.15 -7.55
CA GLY A 126 -1.87 14.29 -7.97
C GLY A 126 -2.82 13.31 -7.30
N GLN A 127 -3.85 12.86 -8.03
CA GLN A 127 -4.89 11.96 -7.53
C GLN A 127 -4.66 10.54 -8.04
N PHE A 128 -5.00 9.54 -7.23
CA PHE A 128 -4.82 8.14 -7.59
C PHE A 128 -6.16 7.43 -7.83
N PRO A 129 -6.38 6.78 -8.99
CA PRO A 129 -7.63 6.10 -9.31
C PRO A 129 -7.83 4.86 -8.42
N ILE A 130 -9.01 4.72 -7.83
CA ILE A 130 -9.32 3.62 -6.91
C ILE A 130 -9.58 2.29 -7.65
N GLU A 131 -9.80 2.36 -8.96
CA GLU A 131 -9.95 1.27 -9.90
C GLU A 131 -8.70 0.37 -9.94
N GLN A 132 -7.53 0.94 -9.65
CA GLN A 132 -6.25 0.23 -9.62
C GLN A 132 -5.96 -0.48 -8.29
N ILE A 133 -6.78 -0.28 -7.25
CA ILE A 133 -6.63 -1.00 -5.98
C ILE A 133 -6.92 -2.49 -6.20
N GLN A 134 -5.92 -3.33 -5.97
CA GLN A 134 -6.02 -4.79 -6.16
C GLN A 134 -6.31 -5.52 -4.85
N VAL A 135 -5.84 -4.99 -3.72
CA VAL A 135 -5.97 -5.62 -2.41
C VAL A 135 -6.59 -4.66 -1.43
N VAL A 136 -7.53 -5.13 -0.62
CA VAL A 136 -8.11 -4.37 0.48
C VAL A 136 -7.96 -5.19 1.74
N ALA A 137 -7.25 -4.66 2.73
CA ALA A 137 -7.03 -5.33 4.00
C ALA A 137 -7.66 -4.51 5.14
N GLY A 138 -8.60 -5.11 5.86
CA GLY A 138 -9.16 -4.56 7.10
C GLY A 138 -8.54 -5.22 8.33
N GLN A 139 -8.44 -4.48 9.43
CA GLN A 139 -7.95 -5.01 10.72
C GLN A 139 -8.93 -6.06 11.27
N HIS A 140 -10.22 -5.82 11.12
CA HIS A 140 -11.29 -6.72 11.57
C HIS A 140 -12.36 -6.90 10.49
N ARG A 141 -13.19 -7.92 10.69
CA ARG A 141 -14.20 -8.34 9.71
C ARG A 141 -15.22 -7.25 9.40
N ALA A 142 -15.54 -6.39 10.37
CA ALA A 142 -16.52 -5.32 10.17
C ALA A 142 -15.97 -4.25 9.21
N ALA A 143 -14.72 -3.83 9.39
CA ALA A 143 -14.03 -2.94 8.46
C ALA A 143 -13.95 -3.54 7.06
N THR A 144 -13.52 -4.80 6.94
CA THR A 144 -13.45 -5.47 5.63
C THR A 144 -14.81 -5.50 4.92
N LYS A 145 -15.90 -5.81 5.64
CA LYS A 145 -17.25 -5.83 5.05
C LYS A 145 -17.70 -4.46 4.54
N ARG A 146 -17.48 -3.41 5.32
CA ARG A 146 -17.83 -2.03 4.94
C ARG A 146 -17.03 -1.59 3.70
N ALA A 147 -15.75 -1.92 3.62
CA ALA A 147 -14.95 -1.63 2.43
C ALA A 147 -15.41 -2.42 1.20
N ILE A 148 -15.86 -3.67 1.36
CA ILE A 148 -16.50 -4.44 0.28
C ILE A 148 -17.74 -3.72 -0.25
N GLU A 149 -18.60 -3.20 0.63
CA GLU A 149 -19.83 -2.51 0.21
C GLU A 149 -19.54 -1.28 -0.65
N VAL A 150 -18.51 -0.52 -0.30
CA VAL A 150 -18.08 0.66 -1.08
C VAL A 150 -17.42 0.26 -2.40
N LEU A 151 -16.51 -0.72 -2.37
CA LEU A 151 -15.62 -1.02 -3.50
C LEU A 151 -16.14 -2.09 -4.46
N ARG A 152 -17.23 -2.78 -4.14
CA ARG A 152 -17.83 -3.80 -5.02
C ARG A 152 -18.35 -3.20 -6.32
N GLY A 153 -18.81 -1.95 -6.30
CA GLY A 153 -19.31 -1.24 -7.49
C GLY A 153 -18.22 -0.53 -8.31
N VAL A 154 -16.97 -0.56 -7.85
CA VAL A 154 -15.84 0.07 -8.54
C VAL A 154 -15.25 -0.95 -9.51
N GLU A 155 -15.26 -0.63 -10.80
CA GLU A 155 -14.61 -1.45 -11.83
C GLU A 155 -13.11 -1.58 -11.57
N SER A 156 -12.50 -2.64 -12.11
CA SER A 156 -11.07 -2.92 -11.95
C SER A 156 -10.35 -2.60 -13.25
N ASP A 157 -9.32 -1.76 -13.17
CA ASP A 157 -8.43 -1.41 -14.28
C ASP A 157 -7.27 -2.41 -14.47
N PHE A 158 -7.43 -3.61 -13.93
CA PHE A 158 -6.43 -4.67 -13.95
C PHE A 158 -7.08 -6.03 -14.22
N ASP A 159 -6.30 -6.97 -14.74
CA ASP A 159 -6.77 -8.32 -15.00
C ASP A 159 -7.02 -9.09 -13.68
N GLY A 160 -8.29 -9.31 -13.35
CA GLY A 160 -8.70 -10.12 -12.22
C GLY A 160 -9.78 -9.46 -11.37
N GLU A 161 -9.90 -9.93 -10.13
CA GLU A 161 -10.85 -9.41 -9.15
C GLU A 161 -10.09 -8.83 -7.96
N ARG A 162 -10.55 -7.66 -7.49
CA ARG A 162 -10.08 -7.05 -6.25
C ARG A 162 -10.24 -8.03 -5.09
N GLN A 163 -9.16 -8.27 -4.36
CA GLN A 163 -9.13 -9.19 -3.23
C GLN A 163 -9.39 -8.44 -1.93
N PHE A 164 -10.18 -9.06 -1.06
CA PHE A 164 -10.53 -8.50 0.24
C PHE A 164 -10.10 -9.46 1.35
N HIS A 165 -9.32 -8.95 2.30
CA HIS A 165 -8.76 -9.75 3.38
C HIS A 165 -9.03 -9.10 4.74
N THR A 166 -9.20 -9.93 5.76
CA THR A 166 -9.14 -9.50 7.16
C THR A 166 -7.77 -9.92 7.68
N MET A 167 -6.88 -8.95 7.87
CA MET A 167 -5.47 -9.18 8.18
C MET A 167 -5.01 -8.25 9.32
N PRO A 168 -5.40 -8.55 10.58
CA PRO A 168 -4.97 -7.77 11.74
C PRO A 168 -3.43 -7.64 11.83
N GLU A 169 -2.69 -8.63 11.32
CA GLU A 169 -1.23 -8.65 11.28
C GLU A 169 -0.57 -7.52 10.47
N LEU A 170 -1.33 -6.78 9.64
CA LEU A 170 -0.81 -5.64 8.87
C LEU A 170 -0.96 -4.32 9.64
N PHE A 171 -1.64 -4.36 10.78
CA PHE A 171 -1.90 -3.21 11.62
C PHE A 171 -0.94 -3.24 12.83
N PRO A 172 -0.61 -2.07 13.41
CA PRO A 172 0.08 -2.02 14.70
C PRO A 172 -0.75 -2.76 15.76
N ASP A 173 -0.07 -3.40 16.71
CA ASP A 173 -0.75 -3.96 17.88
C ASP A 173 -1.41 -2.82 18.69
N GLU A 174 -2.60 -3.05 19.23
CA GLU A 174 -3.23 -2.10 20.16
C GLU A 174 -2.32 -1.97 21.40
N ALA A 175 -1.99 -0.72 21.76
CA ALA A 175 -1.15 -0.41 22.92
C ALA A 175 -1.88 -0.63 24.25
#